data_AF-A0A7H8T9V4-F1
#
_entry.id   AF-A0A7H8T9V4-F1
#
_cell.length_a   1.000
_cell.length_b   1.000
_cell.length_c   1.000
_cell.angle_alpha   90.00
_cell.angle_beta   90.00
_cell.angle_gamma   90.00
#
_symmetry.space_group_name_H-M   'P 1'
#
loop_
_entity.id
_entity.type
_entity.pdbx_description
1 polymer ?
#
loop_
_entity_poly.entity_id
_entity_poly.type
_entity_poly.pdbx_seq_one_letter_code
_entity_poly.pdbx_strand_id
1 'polypeptide(L)'
;MPIFLEQPPYNPKGPDGQGWNRLSLNAHGGLWDECGLMPTNHPTLFEAMTGRQRWGTFDPCVGRGECGNCPVQQRYLTGEGGLEWPEGVPLLLARVRPWPSPPGSLSGGLTAGRSNLELHAWNGGPPLLETNWTGVLNAARQGAREGLAGATVSWCWFDQESEAFWVARFHPAGDEAHVRTTVDPAATRHELYAREDGPRLAVLTCQGACAHDAYHLRHLAADLGDRTATADQLTLPPPSLPEQLPGVPLITLSHGDKGTVLHRPQSRSYGTSTVRIDWDVPYDQGTVTALVAHTVRLTAAI
;
A
#
# COMPACT_ATOMS: atom_id res chain seq x y z
N MET A 1 17.84 5.13 -8.37
CA MET A 1 17.46 4.06 -7.43
C MET A 1 18.40 2.89 -7.66
N PRO A 2 19.11 2.39 -6.64
CA PRO A 2 20.03 1.27 -6.84
C PRO A 2 19.23 0.01 -7.20
N ILE A 3 19.54 -0.57 -8.37
CA ILE A 3 18.89 -1.78 -8.89
C ILE A 3 19.79 -3.00 -8.69
N PHE A 4 21.10 -2.78 -8.74
CA PHE A 4 22.12 -3.75 -8.40
C PHE A 4 22.60 -3.49 -6.98
N LEU A 5 22.46 -4.49 -6.11
CA LEU A 5 22.91 -4.46 -4.74
C LEU A 5 24.11 -5.40 -4.63
N GLU A 6 25.30 -4.82 -4.66
CA GLU A 6 26.55 -5.58 -4.57
C GLU A 6 26.64 -6.27 -3.21
N GLN A 7 27.04 -7.54 -3.24
CA GLN A 7 27.30 -8.28 -2.02
C GLN A 7 28.41 -7.59 -1.20
N PRO A 8 28.18 -7.30 0.09
CA PRO A 8 29.23 -6.76 0.95
C PRO A 8 30.45 -7.69 0.97
N PRO A 9 31.67 -7.12 0.89
CA PRO A 9 32.89 -7.92 0.93
C PRO A 9 32.95 -8.70 2.24
N TYR A 10 33.29 -9.97 2.14
CA TYR A 10 33.48 -10.81 3.32
C TYR A 10 34.70 -10.29 4.11
N ASN A 11 34.47 -9.80 5.32
CA ASN A 11 35.52 -9.47 6.26
C ASN A 11 35.55 -10.52 7.40
N PRO A 12 36.53 -11.45 7.41
CA PRO A 12 36.63 -12.46 8.47
C PRO A 12 36.88 -11.86 9.85
N LYS A 13 37.34 -10.60 9.92
CA LYS A 13 37.61 -9.89 11.18
C LYS A 13 36.39 -9.16 11.75
N GLY A 14 35.27 -9.08 11.02
CA GLY A 14 34.08 -8.34 11.45
C GLY A 14 34.29 -6.81 11.49
N PRO A 15 33.23 -6.01 11.78
CA PRO A 15 33.31 -4.55 11.87
C PRO A 15 34.20 -4.04 13.01
N ASP A 16 34.35 -4.83 14.08
CA ASP A 16 35.18 -4.54 15.25
C ASP A 16 36.64 -5.03 15.12
N GLY A 17 36.97 -5.70 14.00
CA GLY A 17 38.31 -6.19 13.71
C GLY A 17 38.75 -7.42 14.53
N GLN A 18 37.88 -7.96 15.39
CA GLN A 18 38.25 -8.99 16.36
C GLN A 18 37.97 -10.43 15.91
N GLY A 19 37.33 -10.62 14.76
CA GLY A 19 37.10 -11.96 14.19
C GLY A 19 36.04 -12.78 14.91
N TRP A 20 35.31 -12.19 15.86
CA TRP A 20 34.07 -12.74 16.39
C TRP A 20 32.95 -12.55 15.37
N ASN A 21 33.07 -13.12 14.18
CA ASN A 21 31.94 -13.16 13.27
C ASN A 21 30.88 -14.04 13.91
N ARG A 22 29.93 -13.38 14.60
CA ARG A 22 28.56 -13.85 14.81
C ARG A 22 28.17 -14.49 13.49
N LEU A 23 27.81 -15.78 13.51
CA LEU A 23 27.23 -16.49 12.37
C LEU A 23 26.37 -15.50 11.59
N SER A 24 26.87 -15.04 10.45
CA SER A 24 26.03 -14.24 9.57
C SER A 24 24.96 -15.22 9.14
N LEU A 25 23.71 -15.02 9.58
CA LEU A 25 22.59 -15.85 9.12
C LEU A 25 22.48 -15.82 7.59
N ASN A 26 23.07 -14.82 6.94
CA ASN A 26 23.18 -14.69 5.49
C ASN A 26 24.10 -15.77 4.87
N ALA A 27 24.97 -16.42 5.64
CA ALA A 27 25.74 -17.58 5.18
C ALA A 27 24.84 -18.76 4.76
N HIS A 28 23.57 -18.78 5.18
CA HIS A 28 22.58 -19.79 4.80
C HIS A 28 21.74 -19.40 3.56
N GLY A 29 21.72 -18.13 3.16
CA GLY A 29 20.94 -17.61 2.01
C GLY A 29 21.71 -17.56 0.69
N GLY A 30 23.01 -17.89 0.73
CA GLY A 30 23.93 -17.80 -0.40
C GLY A 30 24.54 -16.41 -0.59
N LEU A 31 25.75 -16.40 -1.16
CA LEU A 31 26.55 -15.20 -1.40
C LEU A 31 26.34 -14.78 -2.85
N TRP A 32 25.45 -13.82 -3.09
CA TRP A 32 25.15 -13.29 -4.41
C TRP A 32 24.86 -11.80 -4.34
N ASP A 33 25.09 -11.11 -5.45
CA ASP A 33 24.52 -9.79 -5.67
C ASP A 33 23.01 -9.91 -5.78
N GLU A 34 22.29 -8.92 -5.26
CA GLU A 34 20.83 -8.93 -5.20
C GLU A 34 20.23 -7.87 -6.13
N CYS A 35 18.95 -8.02 -6.46
CA CYS A 35 18.21 -7.02 -7.22
C CYS A 35 17.27 -6.22 -6.32
N GLY A 36 17.50 -4.91 -6.18
CA GLY A 36 16.64 -4.01 -5.40
C GLY A 36 15.21 -3.83 -5.94
N LEU A 37 14.88 -4.49 -7.05
CA LEU A 37 13.53 -4.52 -7.64
C LEU A 37 12.84 -5.88 -7.47
N MET A 38 13.45 -6.82 -6.74
CA MET A 38 12.86 -8.14 -6.47
C MET A 38 12.77 -8.36 -4.96
N PRO A 39 11.85 -7.65 -4.27
CA PRO A 39 11.62 -7.86 -2.85
C PRO A 39 11.13 -9.28 -2.56
N THR A 40 11.45 -9.79 -1.38
CA THR A 40 11.00 -11.14 -0.94
C THR A 40 10.10 -11.11 0.29
N ASN A 41 9.94 -9.93 0.89
CA ASN A 41 9.14 -9.69 2.09
C ASN A 41 8.64 -8.24 2.14
N HIS A 42 7.80 -7.90 3.12
CA HIS A 42 7.24 -6.55 3.26
C HIS A 42 8.29 -5.45 3.48
N PRO A 43 9.29 -5.61 4.38
CA PRO A 43 10.36 -4.61 4.53
C PRO A 43 11.09 -4.27 3.24
N THR A 44 11.46 -5.29 2.45
CA THR A 44 12.15 -5.07 1.16
C THR A 44 11.24 -4.50 0.09
N LEU A 45 9.94 -4.83 0.11
CA LEU A 45 8.94 -4.16 -0.73
C LEU A 45 8.88 -2.66 -0.41
N PHE A 46 8.82 -2.30 0.86
CA PHE A 46 8.80 -0.90 1.30
C PHE A 46 10.09 -0.16 0.92
N GLU A 47 11.26 -0.78 1.12
CA GLU A 47 12.54 -0.22 0.66
C GLU A 47 12.57 -0.03 -0.86
N ALA A 48 12.04 -0.99 -1.62
CA ALA A 48 11.96 -0.92 -3.07
C ALA A 48 11.05 0.22 -3.55
N MET A 49 9.89 0.38 -2.92
CA MET A 49 8.94 1.46 -3.22
C MET A 49 9.49 2.84 -2.88
N THR A 50 10.30 2.96 -1.82
CA THR A 50 10.85 4.24 -1.34
C THR A 50 12.23 4.57 -1.88
N GLY A 51 12.81 3.69 -2.70
CA GLY A 51 14.16 3.86 -3.26
C GLY A 51 15.28 3.81 -2.22
N ARG A 52 15.06 3.09 -1.11
CA ARG A 52 15.98 2.97 0.03
C ARG A 52 16.63 1.59 0.13
N GLN A 53 16.65 0.85 -0.97
CA GLN A 53 17.13 -0.53 -1.02
C GLN A 53 18.55 -0.65 -0.46
N ARG A 54 18.74 -1.70 0.35
CA ARG A 54 20.05 -2.13 0.85
C ARG A 54 20.21 -3.61 0.58
N TRP A 55 21.46 -4.05 0.41
CA TRP A 55 21.73 -5.48 0.29
C TRP A 55 21.20 -6.23 1.52
N GLY A 56 20.47 -7.31 1.29
CA GLY A 56 19.84 -8.18 2.27
C GLY A 56 18.37 -8.43 1.95
N THR A 57 17.99 -9.70 1.78
CA THR A 57 16.60 -10.19 1.64
C THR A 57 15.88 -9.76 0.35
N PHE A 58 16.62 -9.44 -0.70
CA PHE A 58 16.11 -9.38 -2.07
C PHE A 58 16.47 -10.66 -2.83
N ASP A 59 15.75 -10.96 -3.92
CA ASP A 59 16.11 -12.09 -4.78
C ASP A 59 17.42 -11.80 -5.56
N PRO A 60 18.19 -12.85 -5.95
CA PRO A 60 19.47 -12.70 -6.64
C PRO A 60 19.39 -11.89 -7.95
N CYS A 61 20.40 -11.07 -8.21
CA CYS A 61 20.47 -10.27 -9.42
C CYS A 61 20.67 -11.13 -10.67
N VAL A 62 19.66 -11.16 -11.54
CA VAL A 62 19.75 -11.86 -12.84
C VAL A 62 20.53 -11.06 -13.90
N GLY A 63 20.63 -9.74 -13.73
CA GLY A 63 21.28 -8.82 -14.67
C GLY A 63 22.79 -8.65 -14.46
N ARG A 64 23.35 -9.16 -13.36
CA ARG A 64 24.80 -9.09 -13.05
C ARG A 64 25.40 -7.66 -13.18
N GLY A 65 24.63 -6.65 -12.75
CA GLY A 65 25.03 -5.24 -12.85
C GLY A 65 24.66 -4.54 -14.17
N GLU A 66 24.25 -5.27 -15.21
CA GLU A 66 23.82 -4.72 -16.50
C GLU A 66 22.34 -4.30 -16.50
N CYS A 67 21.97 -3.41 -15.56
CA CYS A 67 20.57 -3.09 -15.30
C CYS A 67 19.84 -2.44 -16.50
N GLY A 68 20.53 -1.67 -17.34
CA GLY A 68 19.93 -0.90 -18.43
C GLY A 68 19.09 -1.71 -19.42
N ASN A 69 19.41 -2.99 -19.61
CA ASN A 69 18.65 -3.92 -20.47
C ASN A 69 18.05 -5.10 -19.68
N CYS A 70 18.04 -5.02 -18.36
CA CYS A 70 17.54 -6.09 -17.51
C CYS A 70 16.01 -6.18 -17.60
N PRO A 71 15.43 -7.37 -17.87
CA PRO A 71 13.98 -7.54 -17.94
C PRO A 71 13.25 -7.11 -16.67
N VAL A 72 13.88 -7.27 -15.49
CA VAL A 72 13.31 -6.83 -14.20
C VAL A 72 13.14 -5.31 -14.17
N GLN A 73 14.18 -4.57 -14.57
CA GLN A 73 14.11 -3.10 -14.63
C GLN A 73 13.10 -2.64 -15.69
N GLN A 74 13.09 -3.27 -16.86
CA GLN A 74 12.16 -2.90 -17.93
C GLN A 74 10.71 -3.08 -17.48
N ARG A 75 10.36 -4.23 -16.90
CA ARG A 75 9.01 -4.48 -16.36
C ARG A 75 8.63 -3.50 -15.27
N TYR A 76 9.53 -3.21 -14.35
CA TYR A 76 9.29 -2.19 -13.33
C TYR A 76 8.99 -0.84 -13.98
N LEU A 77 9.83 -0.37 -14.90
CA LEU A 77 9.66 0.94 -15.55
C LEU A 77 8.35 1.05 -16.34
N THR A 78 7.90 -0.03 -16.99
CA THR A 78 6.64 -0.07 -17.74
C THR A 78 5.42 -0.39 -16.88
N GLY A 79 5.61 -0.85 -15.62
CA GLY A 79 4.56 -1.40 -14.79
C GLY A 79 4.04 -2.77 -15.25
N GLU A 80 4.75 -3.45 -16.16
CA GLU A 80 4.38 -4.77 -16.66
C GLU A 80 4.44 -5.82 -15.53
N GLY A 81 3.46 -6.71 -15.48
CA GLY A 81 3.34 -7.70 -14.41
C GLY A 81 2.91 -7.09 -13.07
N GLY A 82 2.37 -5.86 -13.08
CA GLY A 82 1.64 -5.28 -11.97
C GLY A 82 0.33 -6.03 -11.67
N LEU A 83 -0.51 -5.44 -10.83
CA LEU A 83 -1.77 -6.05 -10.41
C LEU A 83 -2.86 -5.73 -11.44
N GLU A 84 -3.54 -6.77 -11.91
CA GLU A 84 -4.82 -6.64 -12.61
C GLU A 84 -5.89 -6.27 -11.58
N TRP A 85 -6.06 -4.97 -11.40
CA TRP A 85 -6.87 -4.42 -10.34
C TRP A 85 -8.36 -4.74 -10.53
N PRO A 86 -9.03 -5.39 -9.56
CA PRO A 86 -10.46 -5.65 -9.65
C PRO A 86 -11.26 -4.34 -9.75
N GLU A 87 -12.28 -4.33 -10.62
CA GLU A 87 -13.13 -3.17 -10.86
C GLU A 87 -13.84 -2.73 -9.57
N GLY A 88 -13.77 -1.44 -9.24
CA GLY A 88 -14.44 -0.87 -8.06
C GLY A 88 -13.90 -1.28 -6.68
N VAL A 89 -12.72 -1.92 -6.56
CA VAL A 89 -12.23 -2.45 -5.27
C VAL A 89 -11.03 -1.67 -4.71
N PRO A 90 -11.09 -0.35 -4.38
CA PRO A 90 -9.93 0.54 -4.17
C PRO A 90 -8.94 0.15 -3.06
N LEU A 91 -9.23 -0.92 -2.32
CA LEU A 91 -8.40 -1.50 -1.27
C LEU A 91 -8.41 -3.03 -1.31
N LEU A 92 -7.22 -3.63 -1.22
CA LEU A 92 -7.02 -5.07 -1.09
C LEU A 92 -6.26 -5.39 0.20
N LEU A 93 -6.59 -6.53 0.82
CA LEU A 93 -5.83 -7.15 1.91
C LEU A 93 -4.85 -8.15 1.32
N ALA A 94 -3.55 -7.89 1.43
CA ALA A 94 -2.52 -8.86 1.07
C ALA A 94 -2.23 -9.80 2.24
N ARG A 95 -2.36 -11.11 1.99
CA ARG A 95 -1.97 -12.19 2.90
C ARG A 95 -0.70 -12.87 2.39
N VAL A 96 0.30 -12.97 3.25
CA VAL A 96 1.56 -13.62 2.91
C VAL A 96 1.39 -15.13 3.10
N ARG A 97 1.48 -15.89 2.00
CA ARG A 97 1.42 -17.35 2.02
C ARG A 97 2.79 -17.94 1.71
N PRO A 98 3.24 -18.96 2.47
CA PRO A 98 4.43 -19.71 2.11
C PRO A 98 4.29 -20.25 0.69
N TRP A 99 5.36 -20.20 -0.10
CA TRP A 99 5.34 -20.85 -1.41
C TRP A 99 5.04 -22.34 -1.24
N PRO A 100 4.13 -22.93 -2.04
CA PRO A 100 3.86 -24.37 -1.96
C PRO A 100 5.17 -25.14 -2.17
N SER A 101 5.54 -25.96 -1.19
CA SER A 101 6.74 -26.79 -1.30
C SER A 101 6.50 -27.84 -2.39
N PRO A 102 7.40 -27.97 -3.39
CA PRO A 102 7.28 -29.04 -4.38
C PRO A 102 7.21 -30.40 -3.69
N PRO A 103 6.37 -31.35 -4.17
CA PRO A 103 6.31 -32.70 -3.60
C PRO A 103 7.71 -33.34 -3.60
N GLY A 104 8.17 -33.81 -2.44
CA GLY A 104 9.49 -34.44 -2.30
C GLY A 104 10.66 -33.46 -2.08
N SER A 105 10.42 -32.16 -1.95
CA SER A 105 11.46 -31.21 -1.52
C SER A 105 11.88 -31.51 -0.08
N LEU A 106 13.16 -31.86 0.12
CA LEU A 106 13.77 -31.80 1.45
C LEU A 106 13.76 -30.33 1.94
N SER A 107 13.62 -30.11 3.24
CA SER A 107 13.63 -28.77 3.85
C SER A 107 14.88 -27.99 3.38
N GLY A 108 14.70 -26.82 2.77
CA GLY A 108 15.79 -25.96 2.29
C GLY A 108 15.96 -25.84 0.76
N GLY A 109 14.97 -26.21 -0.05
CA GLY A 109 14.98 -25.96 -1.49
C GLY A 109 15.02 -24.47 -1.86
N LEU A 110 15.23 -24.15 -3.15
CA LEU A 110 15.27 -22.78 -3.71
C LEU A 110 14.00 -21.93 -3.44
N THR A 111 12.94 -22.54 -2.91
CA THR A 111 11.69 -21.88 -2.51
C THR A 111 11.63 -21.57 -1.01
N ALA A 112 12.61 -22.00 -0.22
CA ALA A 112 12.68 -21.72 1.21
C ALA A 112 12.80 -20.21 1.43
N GLY A 113 11.88 -19.65 2.22
CA GLY A 113 11.80 -18.20 2.46
C GLY A 113 11.10 -17.40 1.35
N ARG A 114 10.62 -18.05 0.28
CA ARG A 114 9.75 -17.40 -0.71
C ARG A 114 8.30 -17.46 -0.26
N SER A 115 7.58 -16.40 -0.58
CA SER A 115 6.15 -16.27 -0.29
C SER A 115 5.41 -15.76 -1.51
N ASN A 116 4.18 -16.25 -1.67
CA ASN A 116 3.18 -15.65 -2.55
C ASN A 116 2.26 -14.74 -1.74
N LEU A 117 1.50 -13.93 -2.44
CA LEU A 117 0.54 -13.00 -1.87
C LEU A 117 -0.85 -13.37 -2.39
N GLU A 118 -1.76 -13.72 -1.48
CA GLU A 118 -3.19 -13.80 -1.75
C GLU A 118 -3.80 -12.43 -1.47
N LEU A 119 -4.45 -11.80 -2.45
CA LEU A 119 -5.13 -10.52 -2.22
C LEU A 119 -6.64 -10.72 -2.13
N HIS A 120 -7.21 -10.27 -1.02
CA HIS A 120 -8.63 -10.38 -0.71
C HIS A 120 -9.30 -9.01 -0.77
N ALA A 121 -10.62 -8.99 -0.95
CA ALA A 121 -11.40 -7.81 -0.61
C ALA A 121 -11.23 -7.50 0.89
N TRP A 122 -11.23 -6.22 1.26
CA TRP A 122 -10.99 -5.82 2.66
C TRP A 122 -12.06 -6.31 3.64
N ASN A 123 -13.27 -6.61 3.14
CA ASN A 123 -14.39 -7.16 3.91
C ASN A 123 -14.39 -8.70 3.97
N GLY A 124 -13.31 -9.35 3.50
CA GLY A 124 -13.13 -10.79 3.52
C GLY A 124 -13.61 -11.49 2.25
N GLY A 125 -13.76 -12.81 2.34
CA GLY A 125 -14.09 -13.68 1.20
C GLY A 125 -12.88 -14.40 0.60
N PRO A 126 -13.09 -15.20 -0.46
CA PRO A 126 -12.01 -15.88 -1.16
C PRO A 126 -11.02 -14.87 -1.76
N PRO A 127 -9.77 -15.27 -2.01
CA PRO A 127 -8.81 -14.40 -2.68
C PRO A 127 -9.35 -13.99 -4.06
N LEU A 128 -9.26 -12.69 -4.35
CA LEU A 128 -9.61 -12.13 -5.65
C LEU A 128 -8.50 -12.36 -6.67
N LEU A 129 -7.25 -12.36 -6.21
CA LEU A 129 -6.08 -12.64 -7.04
C LEU A 129 -4.92 -13.19 -6.23
N GLU A 130 -4.01 -13.86 -6.92
CA GLU A 130 -2.72 -14.30 -6.41
C GLU A 130 -1.60 -13.57 -7.14
N THR A 131 -0.57 -13.17 -6.40
CA THR A 131 0.58 -12.45 -6.95
C THR A 131 1.83 -12.70 -6.12
N ASN A 132 2.91 -11.99 -6.43
CA ASN A 132 4.13 -11.98 -5.65
C ASN A 132 4.52 -10.53 -5.29
N TRP A 133 5.58 -10.38 -4.51
CA TRP A 133 6.06 -9.08 -4.06
C TRP A 133 6.45 -8.13 -5.21
N THR A 134 6.99 -8.67 -6.32
CA THR A 134 7.32 -7.88 -7.51
C THR A 134 6.06 -7.39 -8.22
N GLY A 135 4.98 -8.18 -8.22
CA GLY A 135 3.69 -7.75 -8.77
C GLY A 135 3.09 -6.56 -8.02
N VAL A 136 3.17 -6.56 -6.69
CA VAL A 136 2.76 -5.40 -5.87
C VAL A 136 3.68 -4.19 -6.11
N LEU A 137 5.00 -4.39 -6.18
CA LEU A 137 5.95 -3.32 -6.51
C LEU A 137 5.66 -2.71 -7.89
N ASN A 138 5.38 -3.54 -8.89
CA ASN A 138 5.06 -3.09 -10.24
C ASN A 138 3.71 -2.38 -10.28
N ALA A 139 2.71 -2.77 -9.46
CA ALA A 139 1.47 -2.01 -9.32
C ALA A 139 1.69 -0.63 -8.68
N ALA A 140 2.64 -0.50 -7.74
CA ALA A 140 3.04 0.81 -7.23
C ALA A 140 3.63 1.70 -8.34
N ARG A 141 4.14 1.12 -9.43
CA ARG A 141 4.65 1.83 -10.60
C ARG A 141 3.65 1.95 -11.75
N GLN A 142 2.69 1.05 -11.86
CA GLN A 142 1.68 1.02 -12.90
C GLN A 142 0.74 2.22 -12.77
N GLY A 143 0.64 3.04 -13.81
CA GLY A 143 -0.16 4.29 -13.73
C GLY A 143 0.55 5.42 -12.98
N ALA A 144 1.81 5.22 -12.59
CA ALA A 144 2.64 6.30 -12.06
C ALA A 144 2.85 7.39 -13.12
N ARG A 145 2.27 8.58 -12.91
CA ARG A 145 2.52 9.78 -13.70
C ARG A 145 3.47 10.69 -12.94
N GLU A 146 4.50 11.21 -13.62
CA GLU A 146 5.39 12.27 -13.12
C GLU A 146 5.79 12.15 -11.63
N GLY A 147 6.22 10.95 -11.21
CA GLY A 147 6.73 10.72 -9.85
C GLY A 147 5.69 10.31 -8.80
N LEU A 148 4.41 10.16 -9.16
CA LEU A 148 3.35 9.67 -8.28
C LEU A 148 3.19 8.15 -8.43
N ALA A 149 2.91 7.42 -7.35
CA ALA A 149 2.76 5.97 -7.40
C ALA A 149 1.36 5.55 -7.90
N GLY A 150 1.25 4.37 -8.50
CA GLY A 150 -0.02 3.74 -8.89
C GLY A 150 -0.76 3.04 -7.76
N ALA A 151 -0.02 2.67 -6.71
CA ALA A 151 -0.54 2.06 -5.50
C ALA A 151 0.40 2.35 -4.33
N THR A 152 -0.12 2.15 -3.12
CA THR A 152 0.65 2.23 -1.88
C THR A 152 0.31 1.08 -0.94
N VAL A 153 1.14 0.89 0.09
CA VAL A 153 0.96 -0.18 1.08
C VAL A 153 0.97 0.36 2.51
N SER A 154 0.26 -0.31 3.42
CA SER A 154 0.33 -0.01 4.86
C SER A 154 1.55 -0.65 5.52
N TRP A 155 1.70 -0.44 6.84
CA TRP A 155 2.55 -1.28 7.66
C TRP A 155 2.04 -2.72 7.68
N CYS A 156 2.95 -3.68 7.81
CA CYS A 156 2.56 -5.07 8.01
C CYS A 156 2.13 -5.33 9.46
N TRP A 157 1.28 -6.33 9.64
CA TRP A 157 0.91 -6.89 10.93
C TRP A 157 0.79 -8.41 10.81
N PHE A 158 0.67 -9.07 11.96
CA PHE A 158 0.38 -10.51 12.04
C PHE A 158 -0.97 -10.71 12.70
N ASP A 159 -1.78 -11.61 12.16
CA ASP A 159 -2.99 -12.09 12.82
C ASP A 159 -3.04 -13.63 12.83
N GLN A 160 -4.23 -14.18 13.06
CA GLN A 160 -4.42 -15.63 13.19
C GLN A 160 -4.11 -16.39 11.89
N GLU A 161 -4.13 -15.73 10.73
CA GLU A 161 -3.88 -16.37 9.45
C GLU A 161 -2.41 -16.30 9.05
N SER A 162 -1.80 -15.11 9.06
CA SER A 162 -0.44 -14.88 8.56
C SER A 162 0.00 -13.41 8.74
N GLU A 163 1.22 -13.10 8.27
CA GLU A 163 1.60 -11.73 7.96
C GLU A 163 0.65 -11.13 6.91
N ALA A 164 0.25 -9.87 7.11
CA ALA A 164 -0.63 -9.16 6.21
C ALA A 164 -0.34 -7.66 6.15
N PHE A 165 -0.77 -7.04 5.07
CA PHE A 165 -0.70 -5.60 4.84
C PHE A 165 -1.79 -5.16 3.87
N TRP A 166 -2.14 -3.88 3.89
CA TRP A 166 -3.08 -3.30 2.93
C TRP A 166 -2.37 -2.87 1.66
N VAL A 167 -3.05 -2.99 0.52
CA VAL A 167 -2.64 -2.43 -0.78
C VAL A 167 -3.76 -1.52 -1.28
N ALA A 168 -3.50 -0.23 -1.36
CA ALA A 168 -4.46 0.77 -1.84
C ALA A 168 -4.02 1.32 -3.19
N ARG A 169 -4.87 1.23 -4.22
CA ARG A 169 -4.58 1.88 -5.51
C ARG A 169 -4.64 3.40 -5.39
N PHE A 170 -4.02 4.10 -6.32
CA PHE A 170 -4.39 5.47 -6.65
C PHE A 170 -5.31 5.41 -7.88
N HIS A 171 -6.56 5.84 -7.71
CA HIS A 171 -7.58 5.76 -8.77
C HIS A 171 -7.13 6.48 -10.06
N PRO A 172 -7.20 5.86 -11.26
CA PRO A 172 -6.77 6.49 -12.51
C PRO A 172 -7.47 7.81 -12.85
N ALA A 173 -8.76 7.92 -12.53
CA ALA A 173 -9.54 9.15 -12.67
C ALA A 173 -9.27 10.21 -11.57
N GLY A 174 -8.27 10.01 -10.71
CA GLY A 174 -7.90 11.00 -9.69
C GLY A 174 -7.50 12.35 -10.31
N ASP A 175 -6.88 12.36 -11.49
CA ASP A 175 -6.50 13.59 -12.18
C ASP A 175 -7.72 14.39 -12.70
N GLU A 176 -8.85 13.71 -12.94
CA GLU A 176 -10.11 14.32 -13.38
C GLU A 176 -10.97 14.78 -12.20
N ALA A 177 -10.74 14.19 -11.03
CA ALA A 177 -11.43 14.55 -9.81
C ALA A 177 -11.07 15.97 -9.34
N HIS A 178 -12.06 16.65 -8.77
CA HIS A 178 -11.93 18.04 -8.37
C HIS A 178 -12.14 18.20 -6.87
N VAL A 179 -11.28 19.00 -6.24
CA VAL A 179 -11.29 19.28 -4.80
C VAL A 179 -11.29 20.78 -4.60
N ARG A 180 -12.38 21.32 -4.04
CA ARG A 180 -12.44 22.74 -3.66
C ARG A 180 -12.04 22.88 -2.20
N THR A 181 -11.00 23.67 -1.94
CA THR A 181 -10.49 23.88 -0.58
C THR A 181 -10.76 25.31 -0.13
N THR A 182 -11.41 25.47 1.01
CA THR A 182 -11.59 26.74 1.70
C THR A 182 -10.85 26.67 3.04
N VAL A 183 -10.00 27.66 3.30
CA VAL A 183 -9.26 27.75 4.57
C VAL A 183 -9.86 28.89 5.39
N ASP A 184 -10.32 28.55 6.59
CA ASP A 184 -10.82 29.48 7.61
C ASP A 184 -9.89 29.39 8.84
N PRO A 185 -9.69 30.47 9.62
CA PRO A 185 -9.01 30.41 10.92
C PRO A 185 -9.39 29.24 11.83
N ALA A 186 -10.65 28.78 11.81
CA ALA A 186 -11.13 27.70 12.66
C ALA A 186 -10.99 26.29 12.05
N ALA A 187 -10.98 26.17 10.71
CA ALA A 187 -10.98 24.88 10.02
C ALA A 187 -10.57 24.99 8.55
N THR A 188 -10.07 23.88 8.00
CA THR A 188 -9.92 23.72 6.54
C THR A 188 -11.05 22.83 6.02
N ARG A 189 -11.77 23.30 5.00
CA ARG A 189 -12.89 22.59 4.40
C ARG A 189 -12.56 22.15 2.98
N HIS A 190 -12.80 20.89 2.67
CA HIS A 190 -12.64 20.32 1.33
C HIS A 190 -13.97 19.79 0.81
N GLU A 191 -14.39 20.24 -0.36
CA GLU A 191 -15.53 19.68 -1.09
C GLU A 191 -15.02 18.77 -2.21
N LEU A 192 -15.53 17.55 -2.25
CA LEU A 192 -15.08 16.51 -3.20
C LEU A 192 -16.06 16.34 -4.33
N TYR A 193 -15.54 16.26 -5.56
CA TYR A 193 -16.32 16.06 -6.78
C TYR A 193 -15.60 15.06 -7.70
N ALA A 194 -16.35 14.17 -8.35
CA ALA A 194 -15.77 13.25 -9.35
C ALA A 194 -15.20 13.98 -10.57
N ARG A 195 -15.70 15.20 -10.84
CA ARG A 195 -15.31 16.11 -11.92
C ARG A 195 -15.77 17.53 -11.58
N GLU A 196 -15.19 18.55 -12.20
CA GLU A 196 -15.40 19.98 -11.84
C GLU A 196 -16.88 20.43 -11.77
N ASP A 197 -17.70 19.99 -12.72
CA ASP A 197 -19.14 20.32 -12.80
C ASP A 197 -20.05 19.18 -12.29
N GLY A 198 -19.47 18.20 -11.59
CA GLY A 198 -20.20 17.07 -11.05
C GLY A 198 -21.02 17.41 -9.80
N PRO A 199 -21.92 16.51 -9.38
CA PRO A 199 -22.51 16.60 -8.05
C PRO A 199 -21.40 16.47 -6.98
N ARG A 200 -21.60 17.16 -5.85
CA ARG A 200 -20.71 17.02 -4.69
C ARG A 200 -20.88 15.63 -4.10
N LEU A 201 -19.78 15.01 -3.72
CA LEU A 201 -19.74 13.64 -3.18
C LEU A 201 -19.61 13.64 -1.66
N ALA A 202 -18.80 14.55 -1.12
CA ALA A 202 -18.58 14.68 0.31
C ALA A 202 -18.02 16.07 0.66
N VAL A 203 -18.14 16.41 1.94
CA VAL A 203 -17.50 17.58 2.56
C VAL A 203 -16.64 17.10 3.71
N LEU A 204 -15.35 17.40 3.67
CA LEU A 204 -14.42 17.13 4.76
C LEU A 204 -14.10 18.44 5.48
N THR A 205 -14.33 18.48 6.79
CA THR A 205 -13.97 19.62 7.65
C THR A 205 -12.86 19.20 8.61
N CYS A 206 -11.66 19.69 8.35
CA CYS A 206 -10.46 19.41 9.13
C CYS A 206 -10.28 20.50 10.21
N GLN A 207 -10.29 20.09 11.47
CA GLN A 207 -9.93 20.92 12.62
C GLN A 207 -8.49 20.59 13.05
N GLY A 208 -7.69 21.61 13.30
CA GLY A 208 -6.26 21.46 13.61
C GLY A 208 -5.38 21.44 12.35
N ALA A 209 -4.31 20.66 12.37
CA ALA A 209 -3.38 20.58 11.23
C ALA A 209 -3.98 19.69 10.13
N CYS A 210 -4.48 20.27 9.04
CA CYS A 210 -4.99 19.47 7.92
C CYS A 210 -3.87 18.59 7.36
N ALA A 211 -4.05 17.27 7.44
CA ALA A 211 -3.09 16.28 6.95
C ALA A 211 -3.42 15.78 5.53
N HIS A 212 -4.37 16.42 4.86
CA HIS A 212 -4.79 16.08 3.51
C HIS A 212 -4.10 16.99 2.51
N ASP A 213 -3.38 16.41 1.56
CA ASP A 213 -3.05 17.08 0.32
C ASP A 213 -4.17 16.90 -0.71
N ALA A 214 -4.15 17.74 -1.75
CA ALA A 214 -5.13 17.68 -2.83
C ALA A 214 -5.06 16.34 -3.59
N TYR A 215 -3.88 15.70 -3.63
CA TYR A 215 -3.66 14.47 -4.37
C TYR A 215 -4.45 13.29 -3.76
N HIS A 216 -4.30 13.06 -2.45
CA HIS A 216 -5.06 12.03 -1.73
C HIS A 216 -6.57 12.27 -1.77
N LEU A 217 -7.00 13.52 -1.62
CA LEU A 217 -8.41 13.89 -1.68
C LEU A 217 -9.03 13.66 -3.06
N ARG A 218 -8.29 13.88 -4.14
CA ARG A 218 -8.73 13.56 -5.50
C ARG A 218 -8.94 12.07 -5.71
N HIS A 219 -8.07 11.23 -5.17
CA HIS A 219 -8.25 9.78 -5.27
C HIS A 219 -9.43 9.28 -4.42
N LEU A 220 -9.65 9.86 -3.24
CA LEU A 220 -10.89 9.62 -2.49
C LEU A 220 -12.11 10.06 -3.33
N ALA A 221 -12.11 11.26 -3.91
CA ALA A 221 -13.20 11.75 -4.74
C ALA A 221 -13.48 10.85 -5.95
N ALA A 222 -12.43 10.33 -6.60
CA ALA A 222 -12.56 9.41 -7.72
C ALA A 222 -13.12 8.04 -7.28
N ASP A 223 -12.66 7.46 -6.16
CA ASP A 223 -13.22 6.22 -5.62
C ASP A 223 -14.70 6.38 -5.22
N LEU A 224 -15.07 7.55 -4.67
CA LEU A 224 -16.46 7.90 -4.37
C LEU A 224 -17.28 8.13 -5.67
N GLY A 225 -16.67 8.52 -6.77
CA GLY A 225 -17.34 8.67 -8.07
C GLY A 225 -17.58 7.33 -8.77
N ASP A 226 -16.64 6.39 -8.62
CA ASP A 226 -16.64 5.06 -9.23
C ASP A 226 -17.39 4.00 -8.39
N ARG A 227 -18.10 4.42 -7.33
CA ARG A 227 -18.82 3.49 -6.47
C ARG A 227 -19.84 2.68 -7.29
N THR A 228 -19.61 1.38 -7.38
CA THR A 228 -20.57 0.44 -7.94
C THR A 228 -21.68 0.22 -6.91
N ALA A 229 -22.73 1.04 -7.00
CA ALA A 229 -23.97 0.77 -6.29
C ALA A 229 -24.62 -0.47 -6.93
N THR A 230 -24.26 -1.67 -6.48
CA THR A 230 -25.02 -2.86 -6.88
C THR A 230 -26.36 -2.83 -6.15
N ALA A 231 -27.46 -3.06 -6.88
CA ALA A 231 -28.82 -3.05 -6.31
C ALA A 231 -28.98 -4.01 -5.10
N ASP A 232 -28.16 -5.06 -5.04
CA ASP A 232 -28.11 -6.04 -3.93
C ASP A 232 -27.45 -5.49 -2.64
N GLN A 233 -26.78 -4.34 -2.66
CA GLN A 233 -26.20 -3.73 -1.46
C GLN A 233 -27.24 -2.97 -0.61
N LEU A 234 -28.41 -2.64 -1.17
CA LEU A 234 -29.47 -1.89 -0.48
C LEU A 234 -30.22 -2.72 0.58
N THR A 235 -30.03 -4.04 0.60
CA THR A 235 -30.68 -4.98 1.54
C THR A 235 -29.72 -5.57 2.58
N LEU A 236 -28.43 -5.27 2.49
CA LEU A 236 -27.45 -5.71 3.47
C LEU A 236 -27.49 -4.81 4.73
N PRO A 237 -27.10 -5.34 5.90
CA PRO A 237 -26.92 -4.50 7.09
C PRO A 237 -25.95 -3.36 6.78
N PRO A 238 -26.08 -2.22 7.49
CA PRO A 238 -25.19 -1.08 7.30
C PRO A 238 -23.73 -1.53 7.44
N PRO A 239 -22.84 -1.07 6.54
CA PRO A 239 -21.47 -1.51 6.53
C PRO A 239 -20.80 -1.18 7.87
N SER A 240 -20.12 -2.15 8.48
CA SER A 240 -19.37 -1.92 9.70
C SER A 240 -18.10 -1.16 9.38
N LEU A 241 -18.02 0.10 9.82
CA LEU A 241 -16.78 0.87 9.79
C LEU A 241 -15.89 0.38 10.95
N PRO A 242 -14.70 -0.20 10.69
CA PRO A 242 -13.79 -0.55 11.77
C PRO A 242 -13.30 0.71 12.47
N GLU A 243 -13.26 0.69 13.81
CA GLU A 243 -12.75 1.83 14.59
C GLU A 243 -11.27 2.10 14.30
N GLN A 244 -10.51 1.04 14.06
CA GLN A 244 -9.10 1.11 13.71
C GLN A 244 -8.77 0.02 12.68
N LEU A 245 -7.90 0.37 11.73
CA LEU A 245 -7.40 -0.58 10.74
C LEU A 245 -6.03 -1.12 11.18
N PRO A 246 -5.84 -2.45 11.19
CA PRO A 246 -4.52 -3.05 11.38
C PRO A 246 -3.50 -2.48 10.39
N GLY A 247 -2.25 -2.30 10.80
CA GLY A 247 -1.21 -1.74 9.92
C GLY A 247 -1.38 -0.24 9.57
N VAL A 248 -2.42 0.43 10.06
CA VAL A 248 -2.67 1.87 9.86
C VAL A 248 -2.68 2.54 11.24
N PRO A 249 -1.50 2.69 11.88
CA PRO A 249 -1.43 3.26 13.21
C PRO A 249 -1.81 4.75 13.16
N LEU A 250 -2.29 5.28 14.29
CA LEU A 250 -2.58 6.70 14.47
C LEU A 250 -3.78 7.23 13.66
N ILE A 251 -4.66 6.38 13.16
CA ILE A 251 -5.93 6.82 12.59
C ILE A 251 -7.04 6.01 13.25
N THR A 252 -7.97 6.70 13.90
CA THR A 252 -9.22 6.11 14.38
C THR A 252 -10.40 6.67 13.59
N LEU A 253 -11.40 5.82 13.43
CA LEU A 253 -12.59 6.04 12.61
C LEU A 253 -13.82 5.84 13.48
N SER A 254 -14.83 6.68 13.30
CA SER A 254 -16.14 6.47 13.90
C SER A 254 -17.22 6.99 12.98
N HIS A 255 -18.38 6.35 12.97
CA HIS A 255 -19.52 6.79 12.19
C HIS A 255 -20.75 6.86 13.11
N GLY A 256 -21.53 7.93 12.95
CA GLY A 256 -22.80 8.10 13.64
C GLY A 256 -23.72 9.05 12.88
N ASP A 257 -24.82 9.47 13.50
CA ASP A 257 -25.87 10.29 12.87
C ASP A 257 -25.38 11.59 12.23
N LYS A 258 -24.22 12.08 12.70
CA LYS A 258 -23.59 13.33 12.26
C LYS A 258 -22.49 13.11 11.22
N GLY A 259 -22.43 11.94 10.57
CA GLY A 259 -21.42 11.61 9.58
C GLY A 259 -20.25 10.81 10.15
N THR A 260 -19.16 10.75 9.38
CA THR A 260 -17.95 10.01 9.76
C THR A 260 -16.91 10.93 10.36
N VAL A 261 -16.22 10.48 11.40
CA VAL A 261 -15.11 11.21 12.02
C VAL A 261 -13.85 10.37 11.90
N LEU A 262 -12.80 11.00 11.36
CA LEU A 262 -11.43 10.50 11.36
C LEU A 262 -10.63 11.32 12.37
N HIS A 263 -10.07 10.66 13.37
CA HIS A 263 -9.19 11.30 14.33
C HIS A 263 -7.75 10.81 14.14
N ARG A 264 -6.82 11.76 14.14
CA ARG A 264 -5.39 11.51 14.04
C ARG A 264 -4.68 12.25 15.18
N PRO A 265 -4.01 11.53 16.09
CA PRO A 265 -3.18 12.16 17.11
C PRO A 265 -1.94 12.79 16.48
N GLN A 266 -1.26 13.64 17.25
CA GLN A 266 0.01 14.22 16.84
C GLN A 266 1.03 13.15 16.44
N SER A 267 1.72 13.39 15.32
CA SER A 267 2.81 12.58 14.80
C SER A 267 4.06 13.45 14.56
N ARG A 268 5.18 12.85 14.15
CA ARG A 268 6.41 13.61 13.84
C ARG A 268 6.20 14.65 12.73
N SER A 269 5.38 14.30 11.73
CA SER A 269 5.22 15.10 10.51
C SER A 269 3.95 15.97 10.52
N TYR A 270 3.00 15.70 11.41
CA TYR A 270 1.69 16.37 11.43
C TYR A 270 1.18 16.57 12.86
N GLY A 271 0.58 17.73 13.13
CA GLY A 271 -0.15 18.01 14.38
C GLY A 271 -1.41 17.15 14.52
N THR A 272 -2.04 17.22 15.70
CA THR A 272 -3.35 16.57 15.92
C THR A 272 -4.38 17.13 14.94
N SER A 273 -5.21 16.25 14.38
CA SER A 273 -6.29 16.64 13.49
C SER A 273 -7.54 15.80 13.73
N THR A 274 -8.69 16.46 13.70
CA THR A 274 -10.00 15.80 13.65
C THR A 274 -10.69 16.20 12.36
N VAL A 275 -11.11 15.22 11.59
CA VAL A 275 -11.72 15.40 10.28
C VAL A 275 -13.13 14.87 10.36
N ARG A 276 -14.11 15.75 10.18
CA ARG A 276 -15.51 15.37 10.02
C ARG A 276 -15.81 15.24 8.54
N ILE A 277 -16.48 14.17 8.15
CA ILE A 277 -16.89 13.88 6.78
C ILE A 277 -18.41 13.79 6.74
N ASP A 278 -19.02 14.75 6.04
CA ASP A 278 -20.45 14.73 5.71
C ASP A 278 -20.59 14.21 4.27
N TRP A 279 -21.40 13.16 4.09
CA TRP A 279 -21.54 12.43 2.81
C TRP A 279 -22.78 12.92 2.05
N ASP A 280 -22.61 13.29 0.77
CA ASP A 280 -23.72 13.64 -0.13
C ASP A 280 -24.17 12.43 -0.97
N VAL A 281 -23.65 11.27 -0.64
CA VAL A 281 -23.71 9.99 -1.33
C VAL A 281 -24.12 8.93 -0.31
N PRO A 282 -24.83 7.86 -0.73
CA PRO A 282 -25.27 6.83 0.21
C PRO A 282 -24.08 6.26 0.99
N TYR A 283 -24.22 6.14 2.32
CA TYR A 283 -23.19 5.55 3.16
C TYR A 283 -23.28 4.01 3.11
N ASP A 284 -22.81 3.46 2.00
CA ASP A 284 -22.82 2.04 1.65
C ASP A 284 -21.41 1.40 1.73
N GLN A 285 -21.31 0.11 1.38
CA GLN A 285 -20.06 -0.63 1.41
C GLN A 285 -19.00 0.00 0.49
N GLY A 286 -19.39 0.53 -0.67
CA GLY A 286 -18.46 1.25 -1.57
C GLY A 286 -17.87 2.49 -0.91
N THR A 287 -18.70 3.25 -0.18
CA THR A 287 -18.28 4.44 0.57
C THR A 287 -17.30 4.10 1.69
N VAL A 288 -17.59 3.05 2.46
CA VAL A 288 -16.67 2.58 3.49
C VAL A 288 -15.36 2.09 2.88
N THR A 289 -15.42 1.35 1.77
CA THR A 289 -14.22 0.88 1.07
C THR A 289 -13.34 2.04 0.59
N ALA A 290 -13.94 3.07 -0.02
CA ALA A 290 -13.24 4.28 -0.45
C ALA A 290 -12.60 5.04 0.73
N LEU A 291 -13.31 5.15 1.85
CA LEU A 291 -12.79 5.78 3.05
C LEU A 291 -11.60 5.00 3.65
N VAL A 292 -11.71 3.68 3.74
CA VAL A 292 -10.65 2.81 4.27
C VAL A 292 -9.43 2.80 3.33
N ALA A 293 -9.64 2.84 2.01
CA ALA A 293 -8.55 3.04 1.05
C ALA A 293 -7.83 4.38 1.29
N HIS A 294 -8.61 5.45 1.52
CA HIS A 294 -8.07 6.78 1.83
C HIS A 294 -7.23 6.81 3.10
N THR A 295 -7.65 6.14 4.19
CA THR A 295 -6.83 6.10 5.42
C THR A 295 -5.50 5.37 5.24
N VAL A 296 -5.46 4.31 4.43
CA VAL A 296 -4.21 3.63 4.06
C VAL A 296 -3.28 4.59 3.29
N ARG A 297 -3.82 5.36 2.33
CA ARG A 297 -3.01 6.34 1.58
C ARG A 297 -2.43 7.44 2.49
N LEU A 298 -3.19 7.91 3.47
CA LEU A 298 -2.73 8.93 4.42
C LEU A 298 -1.59 8.45 5.32
N THR A 299 -1.47 7.15 5.59
CA THR A 299 -0.37 6.62 6.41
C THR A 299 0.91 6.38 5.63
N ALA A 300 0.82 6.11 4.33
CA ALA A 300 1.99 5.94 3.48
C ALA A 300 2.78 7.23 3.21
N ALA A 301 2.15 8.40 3.43
CA ALA A 301 2.77 9.71 3.29
C ALA A 301 3.61 10.15 4.52
N ILE A 302 3.75 9.29 5.53
CA ILE A 302 4.45 9.57 6.81
C ILE A 302 5.82 8.92 6.83
#